data_AF-A0A961JXQ5-F1
#
_entry.id   AF-A0A961JXQ5-F1
#
_cell.length_a   1.000
_cell.length_b   1.000
_cell.length_c   1.000
_cell.angle_alpha   90.00
_cell.angle_beta   90.00
_cell.angle_gamma   90.00
#
_symmetry.space_group_name_H-M   'P 1'
#
loop_
_entity.id
_entity.type
_entity.pdbx_description
1 polymer ?
#
loop_
_entity_poly.entity_id
_entity_poly.type
_entity_poly.pdbx_seq_one_letter_code
_entity_poly.pdbx_strand_id
1 'polypeptide(L)'
;MPDDTNDRLMEQFIERATPKLLEAMQESLSKQIEDSIGGLKSNAEKLLDEVKDAKREREAREKQQAEEMGQLKTLLERGDAPKDIYRNLSPEPIRLTRLQARDAQLYRKAKAQAEKAGTTLEIVSDE
;
A
#
# COMPACT_ATOMS: atom_id res chain seq x y z
N MET A 1 15.54 20.60 74.21
CA MET A 1 14.87 20.73 72.91
C MET A 1 15.83 21.37 71.91
N PRO A 2 16.76 20.61 71.31
CA PRO A 2 17.62 21.09 70.22
C PRO A 2 16.88 21.16 68.86
N ASP A 3 15.79 20.40 68.73
CA ASP A 3 15.05 20.23 67.48
C ASP A 3 14.31 21.51 67.03
N ASP A 4 13.71 22.27 67.96
CA ASP A 4 13.01 23.54 67.65
C ASP A 4 13.89 24.60 66.98
N THR A 5 15.20 24.58 67.25
CA THR A 5 16.13 25.55 66.65
C THR A 5 16.53 25.13 65.25
N ASN A 6 16.69 23.83 65.03
CA ASN A 6 17.00 23.26 63.72
C ASN A 6 15.80 23.40 62.78
N ASP A 7 14.58 23.15 63.27
CA ASP A 7 13.33 23.31 62.52
C ASP A 7 13.11 24.76 62.10
N ARG A 8 13.36 25.74 62.99
CA ARG A 8 13.31 27.17 62.64
C ARG A 8 14.33 27.58 61.58
N LEU A 9 15.55 27.03 61.64
CA LEU A 9 16.58 27.31 60.64
C LEU A 9 16.23 26.68 59.29
N MET A 10 15.61 25.51 59.31
CA MET A 10 15.06 24.83 58.14
C MET A 10 13.89 25.61 57.52
N GLU A 11 12.95 26.12 58.31
CA GLU A 11 11.85 26.97 57.84
C GLU A 11 12.36 28.26 57.21
N GLN A 12 13.32 28.94 57.85
CA GLN A 12 13.91 30.17 57.30
C GLN A 12 14.72 29.91 56.01
N PHE A 13 15.34 28.74 55.90
CA PHE A 13 16.03 28.32 54.69
C PHE A 13 15.02 28.02 53.57
N ILE A 14 13.93 27.31 53.87
CA ILE A 14 12.83 27.08 52.92
C ILE A 14 12.25 28.42 52.47
N GLU A 15 11.86 29.32 53.36
CA GLU A 15 11.27 30.62 52.97
C GLU A 15 12.19 31.43 52.06
N ARG A 16 13.51 31.40 52.29
CA ARG A 16 14.48 32.11 51.44
C ARG A 16 14.81 31.37 50.14
N ALA A 17 14.77 30.05 50.14
CA ALA A 17 15.09 29.22 48.98
C ALA A 17 13.89 29.06 48.03
N THR A 18 12.66 29.06 48.55
CA THR A 18 11.41 28.90 47.80
C THR A 18 11.29 29.86 46.61
N PRO A 19 11.51 31.18 46.74
CA PRO A 19 11.40 32.08 45.59
C PRO A 19 12.45 31.77 44.50
N LYS A 20 13.68 31.43 44.88
CA LYS A 20 14.74 31.05 43.92
C LYS A 20 14.47 29.69 43.26
N LEU A 21 13.90 28.75 44.01
CA LEU A 21 13.49 27.45 43.48
C LEU A 21 12.33 27.58 42.50
N LEU A 22 11.36 28.45 42.80
CA LEU A 22 10.24 28.75 41.89
C LEU A 22 10.72 29.42 40.61
N GLU A 23 11.63 30.39 40.70
CA GLU A 23 12.22 31.06 39.54
C GLU A 23 12.99 30.08 38.65
N ALA A 24 13.85 29.23 39.25
CA ALA A 24 14.57 28.19 38.52
C ALA A 24 13.65 27.12 37.91
N MET A 25 12.59 26.73 38.62
CA MET A 25 11.56 25.82 38.09
C MET A 25 10.85 26.45 36.90
N GLN A 26 10.47 27.72 37.00
CA GLN A 26 9.77 28.44 35.95
C GLN A 26 10.63 28.56 34.70
N GLU A 27 11.92 28.92 34.83
CA GLU A 27 12.85 28.93 33.71
C GLU A 27 13.03 27.54 33.08
N SER A 28 13.15 26.49 33.90
CA SER A 28 13.30 25.11 33.41
C SER A 28 12.04 24.65 32.67
N LEU A 29 10.85 24.96 33.21
CA LEU A 29 9.57 24.65 32.58
C LEU A 29 9.39 25.42 31.27
N SER A 30 9.71 26.71 31.25
CA SER A 30 9.66 27.52 30.03
C SER A 30 10.54 26.95 28.93
N LYS A 31 11.80 26.59 29.24
CA LYS A 31 12.71 25.97 28.26
C LYS A 31 12.19 24.63 27.76
N GLN A 32 11.70 23.76 28.64
CA GLN A 32 11.13 22.48 28.24
C GLN A 32 9.88 22.62 27.37
N ILE A 33 9.03 23.61 27.66
CA ILE A 33 7.84 23.91 26.87
C ILE A 33 8.25 24.44 25.49
N GLU A 34 9.20 25.37 25.41
CA GLU A 34 9.72 25.89 24.15
C GLU A 34 10.35 24.78 23.29
N ASP A 35 11.19 23.92 23.88
CA ASP A 35 11.80 22.78 23.19
C ASP A 35 10.74 21.79 22.69
N SER A 36 9.74 21.50 23.51
CA SER A 36 8.65 20.58 23.16
C SER A 36 7.77 21.15 22.04
N ILE A 37 7.40 22.43 22.12
CA ILE A 37 6.61 23.11 21.09
C ILE A 37 7.42 23.23 19.79
N GLY A 38 8.71 23.57 19.88
CA GLY A 38 9.62 23.63 18.75
C GLY A 38 9.76 22.27 18.04
N GLY A 39 9.93 21.19 18.83
CA GLY A 39 9.98 19.82 18.33
C GLY A 39 8.67 19.38 17.67
N LEU A 40 7.53 19.71 18.27
CA LEU A 40 6.20 19.43 17.70
C LEU A 40 5.99 20.18 16.38
N LYS A 41 6.37 21.46 16.31
CA LYS A 41 6.28 22.25 15.08
C LYS A 41 7.12 21.64 13.96
N SER A 42 8.38 21.30 14.24
CA SER A 42 9.27 20.70 13.23
C SER A 42 8.74 19.34 12.73
N ASN A 43 8.21 18.51 13.63
CA ASN A 43 7.60 17.24 13.24
C ASN A 43 6.31 17.44 12.44
N ALA A 44 5.49 18.43 12.79
CA ALA A 44 4.28 18.75 12.04
C ALA A 44 4.62 19.24 10.62
N GLU A 45 5.64 20.08 10.46
CA GLU A 45 6.12 20.53 9.15
C GLU A 45 6.60 19.35 8.28
N LYS A 46 7.42 18.45 8.85
CA LYS A 46 7.88 17.23 8.15
C LYS A 46 6.72 16.35 7.69
N LEU A 47 5.76 16.08 8.58
CA LEU A 47 4.60 15.26 8.23
C LEU A 47 3.75 15.91 7.14
N LEU A 48 3.57 17.24 7.16
CA LEU A 48 2.85 17.94 6.10
C LEU A 48 3.57 17.85 4.76
N ASP A 49 4.90 17.92 4.76
CA ASP A 49 5.70 17.78 3.54
C ASP A 49 5.64 16.34 3.01
N GLU A 50 5.77 15.33 3.87
CA GLU A 50 5.60 13.92 3.50
C GLU A 50 4.22 13.64 2.90
N VAL A 51 3.15 14.19 3.47
CA VAL A 51 1.79 14.04 2.95
C VAL A 51 1.64 14.71 1.58
N LYS A 52 2.23 15.89 1.38
CA LYS A 52 2.20 16.57 0.08
C LYS A 52 2.97 15.79 -0.98
N ASP A 53 4.13 15.24 -0.62
CA ASP A 53 4.95 14.44 -1.53
C ASP A 53 4.24 13.14 -1.89
N ALA A 54 3.66 12.44 -0.90
CA ALA A 54 2.85 11.25 -1.14
C ALA A 54 1.63 11.54 -2.03
N LYS A 55 1.00 12.72 -1.88
CA LYS A 55 -0.11 13.13 -2.76
C LYS A 55 0.38 13.37 -4.19
N ARG A 56 1.50 14.07 -4.38
CA ARG A 56 2.09 14.28 -5.72
C ARG A 56 2.47 12.97 -6.37
N GLU A 57 3.02 12.03 -5.61
CA GLU A 57 3.37 10.70 -6.13
C GLU A 57 2.13 9.90 -6.52
N ARG A 58 1.05 9.94 -5.72
CA ARG A 58 -0.23 9.31 -6.08
C ARG A 58 -0.82 9.90 -7.36
N GLU A 59 -0.86 11.22 -7.47
CA GLU A 59 -1.36 11.90 -8.69
C GLU A 59 -0.52 11.53 -9.92
N ALA A 60 0.80 11.40 -9.78
CA ALA A 60 1.68 10.95 -10.86
C ALA A 60 1.40 9.49 -11.25
N ARG A 61 1.24 8.59 -10.27
CA ARG A 61 0.91 7.17 -10.53
C ARG A 61 -0.46 7.00 -11.15
N GLU A 62 -1.47 7.75 -10.71
CA GLU A 62 -2.82 7.70 -11.29
C GLU A 62 -2.80 8.17 -12.76
N LYS A 63 -2.04 9.21 -13.09
CA LYS A 63 -1.85 9.65 -14.48
C LYS A 63 -1.15 8.59 -15.32
N GLN A 64 -0.07 7.98 -14.80
CA GLN A 64 0.62 6.89 -15.48
C GLN A 64 -0.30 5.69 -15.73
N GLN A 65 -1.07 5.27 -14.73
CA GLN A 65 -2.03 4.18 -14.89
C GLN A 65 -3.15 4.52 -15.88
N ALA A 66 -3.64 5.76 -15.90
CA ALA A 66 -4.64 6.20 -16.86
C ALA A 66 -4.07 6.20 -18.30
N GLU A 67 -2.82 6.63 -18.48
CA GLU A 67 -2.12 6.58 -19.76
C GLU A 67 -1.87 5.15 -20.23
N GLU A 68 -1.37 4.27 -19.36
CA GLU A 68 -1.16 2.85 -19.65
C GLU A 68 -2.47 2.14 -20.01
N MET A 69 -3.55 2.39 -19.27
CA MET A 69 -4.86 1.80 -19.55
C MET A 69 -5.45 2.33 -20.86
N GLY A 70 -5.27 3.63 -21.15
CA GLY A 70 -5.62 4.22 -22.44
C GLY A 70 -4.86 3.59 -23.61
N GLN A 71 -3.54 3.40 -23.46
CA GLN A 71 -2.71 2.72 -24.47
C GLN A 71 -3.15 1.26 -24.66
N LEU A 72 -3.38 0.53 -23.57
CA LEU A 72 -3.88 -0.84 -23.64
C LEU A 72 -5.23 -0.90 -24.37
N LYS A 73 -6.18 -0.03 -24.00
CA LYS A 73 -7.50 0.04 -24.63
C LYS A 73 -7.39 0.33 -26.13
N THR A 74 -6.56 1.29 -26.53
CA THR A 74 -6.36 1.62 -27.96
C THR A 74 -5.66 0.50 -28.74
N LEU A 75 -4.77 -0.28 -28.11
CA LEU A 75 -4.18 -1.48 -28.73
C LEU A 75 -5.22 -2.60 -28.90
N LEU A 76 -6.09 -2.80 -27.91
CA LEU A 76 -7.20 -3.75 -27.98
C LEU A 76 -8.22 -3.36 -29.06
N GLU A 77 -8.63 -2.09 -29.10
CA GLU A 77 -9.62 -1.58 -30.07
C GLU A 77 -9.12 -1.63 -31.51
N ARG A 78 -7.81 -1.43 -31.71
CA ARG A 78 -7.17 -1.54 -33.02
C ARG A 78 -6.99 -3.00 -33.48
N GLY A 79 -7.21 -3.97 -32.58
CA GLY A 79 -6.99 -5.39 -32.88
C GLY A 79 -5.51 -5.74 -33.06
N ASP A 80 -4.60 -4.84 -32.66
CA ASP A 80 -3.15 -4.98 -32.81
C ASP A 80 -2.51 -5.73 -31.63
N ALA A 81 -3.32 -6.33 -30.74
CA ALA A 81 -2.77 -7.20 -29.71
C ALA A 81 -2.05 -8.37 -30.40
N PRO A 82 -0.80 -8.68 -29.99
CA PRO A 82 -0.04 -9.76 -30.59
C PRO A 82 -0.89 -11.04 -30.56
N LYS A 83 -0.95 -11.75 -31.69
CA LYS A 83 -1.78 -12.96 -31.86
C LYS A 83 -1.67 -13.95 -30.69
N ASP A 84 -0.52 -13.97 -30.03
CA ASP A 84 -0.24 -14.80 -28.85
C ASP A 84 -1.12 -14.45 -27.63
N ILE A 85 -1.48 -13.18 -27.41
CA ILE A 85 -2.39 -12.78 -26.32
C ILE A 85 -3.81 -13.24 -26.64
N TYR A 86 -4.30 -13.00 -27.86
CA TYR A 86 -5.64 -13.48 -28.28
C TYR A 86 -5.74 -15.00 -28.25
N ARG A 87 -4.68 -15.72 -28.61
CA ARG A 87 -4.63 -17.19 -28.57
C ARG A 87 -4.70 -17.73 -27.14
N ASN A 88 -4.16 -17.01 -26.18
CA ASN A 88 -4.24 -17.37 -24.76
C ASN A 88 -5.58 -16.97 -24.12
N LEU A 89 -6.22 -15.91 -24.60
CA LEU A 89 -7.52 -15.43 -24.10
C LEU A 89 -8.71 -16.22 -24.69
N SER A 90 -8.56 -16.70 -25.92
CA SER A 90 -9.57 -17.47 -26.66
C SER A 90 -8.93 -18.71 -27.30
N PRO A 91 -8.55 -19.71 -26.49
CA PRO A 91 -7.88 -20.89 -27.03
C PRO A 91 -8.82 -21.68 -27.95
N GLU A 92 -8.28 -22.16 -29.08
CA GLU A 92 -9.09 -22.84 -30.11
C GLU A 92 -9.66 -24.17 -29.60
N PRO A 93 -10.93 -24.51 -29.94
CA PRO A 93 -11.54 -25.76 -29.54
C PRO A 93 -10.82 -26.96 -30.15
N ILE A 94 -10.67 -28.04 -29.39
CA ILE A 94 -10.11 -29.29 -29.90
C ILE A 94 -11.18 -29.94 -30.78
N ARG A 95 -10.83 -30.17 -32.05
CA ARG A 95 -11.75 -30.73 -33.05
C ARG A 95 -11.49 -32.22 -33.23
N LEU A 96 -12.52 -33.04 -33.04
CA LEU A 96 -12.54 -34.45 -33.40
C LEU A 96 -13.50 -34.66 -34.56
N THR A 97 -13.16 -35.57 -35.46
CA THR A 97 -14.11 -35.98 -36.50
C THR A 97 -15.15 -36.95 -35.95
N ARG A 98 -16.30 -37.07 -36.62
CA ARG A 98 -17.35 -38.02 -36.21
C ARG A 98 -16.86 -39.46 -36.08
N LEU A 99 -15.94 -39.90 -36.95
CA LEU A 99 -15.36 -41.24 -36.90
C LEU A 99 -14.45 -41.41 -35.68
N GLN A 100 -13.64 -40.39 -35.37
CA GLN A 100 -12.72 -40.40 -34.23
C GLN A 100 -13.47 -40.27 -32.89
N ALA A 101 -14.58 -39.53 -32.86
CA ALA A 101 -15.42 -39.40 -31.68
C ALA A 101 -16.18 -40.69 -31.31
N ARG A 102 -16.31 -41.65 -32.26
CA ARG A 102 -16.89 -42.97 -31.99
C ARG A 102 -15.93 -43.90 -31.24
N ASP A 103 -14.62 -43.63 -31.27
CA ASP A 103 -13.65 -44.34 -30.46
C ASP A 103 -13.59 -43.74 -29.04
N ALA A 104 -13.97 -44.54 -28.05
CA ALA A 104 -14.00 -44.14 -26.65
C ALA A 104 -12.62 -43.72 -26.11
N GLN A 105 -11.52 -44.29 -26.62
CA GLN A 105 -10.16 -43.94 -26.20
C GLN A 105 -9.76 -42.56 -26.73
N LEU A 106 -10.04 -42.29 -28.01
CA LEU A 106 -9.73 -41.00 -28.65
C LEU A 106 -10.57 -39.87 -28.06
N TYR A 107 -11.87 -40.11 -27.83
CA TYR A 107 -12.76 -39.14 -27.22
C TYR A 107 -12.31 -38.74 -25.81
N ARG A 108 -11.94 -39.71 -24.96
CA ARG A 108 -11.46 -39.43 -23.59
C ARG A 108 -10.15 -38.66 -23.57
N LYS A 109 -9.21 -38.99 -24.46
CA LYS A 109 -7.94 -38.27 -24.59
C LYS A 109 -8.15 -36.83 -25.03
N ALA A 110 -8.97 -36.61 -26.05
CA ALA A 110 -9.26 -35.27 -26.55
C ALA A 110 -10.01 -34.43 -25.51
N LYS A 111 -10.95 -35.03 -24.75
CA LYS A 111 -11.63 -34.37 -23.64
C LYS A 111 -10.66 -33.95 -22.54
N ALA A 112 -9.77 -34.84 -22.11
CA ALA A 112 -8.75 -34.51 -21.11
C ALA A 112 -7.78 -33.42 -21.61
N GLN A 113 -7.47 -33.41 -22.90
CA GLN A 113 -6.64 -32.39 -23.52
C GLN A 113 -7.35 -31.03 -23.57
N ALA A 114 -8.66 -31.01 -23.84
CA ALA A 114 -9.48 -29.79 -23.86
C ALA A 114 -9.60 -29.20 -22.45
N GLU A 115 -9.85 -30.05 -21.44
CA GLU A 115 -9.89 -29.64 -20.03
C GLU A 115 -8.54 -29.07 -19.57
N LYS A 116 -7.41 -29.68 -19.97
CA LYS A 116 -6.07 -29.19 -19.63
C LYS A 116 -5.73 -27.86 -20.33
N ALA A 117 -6.26 -27.65 -21.54
CA ALA A 117 -6.06 -26.43 -22.31
C ALA A 117 -7.08 -25.31 -21.95
N GLY A 118 -8.09 -25.60 -21.13
CA GLY A 118 -9.17 -24.68 -20.83
C GLY A 118 -10.10 -24.41 -22.02
N THR A 119 -10.18 -25.33 -22.98
CA THR A 119 -10.98 -25.22 -24.21
C THR A 119 -12.13 -26.22 -24.25
N THR A 120 -13.04 -26.02 -25.21
CA THR A 120 -14.13 -26.95 -25.51
C THR A 120 -13.72 -28.00 -26.54
N LEU A 121 -14.38 -29.16 -26.50
CA LEU A 121 -14.26 -30.21 -27.51
C LEU A 121 -15.40 -30.07 -28.53
N GLU A 122 -15.07 -29.94 -29.81
CA GLU A 122 -16.04 -29.87 -30.91
C GLU A 122 -15.96 -31.12 -31.78
N ILE A 123 -17.12 -31.72 -32.10
CA ILE A 123 -17.20 -32.83 -33.05
C ILE A 123 -17.61 -32.27 -34.41
N VAL A 124 -16.69 -32.33 -35.37
CA VAL A 124 -16.90 -31.85 -36.73
C VAL A 124 -17.36 -33.00 -37.61
N SER A 125 -18.24 -32.71 -38.58
CA SER A 125 -18.62 -33.70 -39.59
C SER A 125 -17.47 -33.82 -40.59
N ASP A 126 -17.02 -35.05 -40.84
CA ASP A 126 -16.20 -35.35 -42.01
C ASP A 126 -17.07 -35.09 -43.25
N GLU A 127 -16.58 -34.32 -44.21
CA GLU A 127 -17.05 -34.42 -45.60
C GLU A 127 -16.63 -35.79 -46.18
#